data_AF-A0A1H6FJ17-F1
#
_entry.id   AF-A0A1H6FJ17-F1
#
_cell.length_a   1.000
_cell.length_b   1.000
_cell.length_c   1.000
_cell.angle_alpha   90.00
_cell.angle_beta   90.00
_cell.angle_gamma   90.00
#
_symmetry.space_group_name_H-M   'P 1'
#
loop_
_entity.id
_entity.type
_entity.pdbx_description
1 polymer ?
#
loop_
_entity_poly.entity_id
_entity_poly.type
_entity_poly.pdbx_seq_one_letter_code
_entity_poly.pdbx_strand_id
1 'polypeptide(L)'
;MCKLPEDLNGISLSGGEPFEQALALAKLLELLQAARPQWNVLAYSGYPLKHLKQQENARQLLAYVDILVDGPYAYQQPGNHPLAASSNQQLHYLTPRGLTLRAACEKLPLNAANLGVGNSPQQRLIGILDPATRARLLRVWQLKPV
;
A
#
# COMPACT_ATOMS: atom_id res chain seq x y z
N MET A 1 4.11 4.61 26.49
CA MET A 1 3.71 3.70 25.39
C MET A 1 2.67 4.41 24.52
N CYS A 2 2.92 4.52 23.21
CA CYS A 2 1.91 4.99 22.27
C CYS A 2 0.82 3.92 22.16
N LYS A 3 -0.45 4.27 22.42
CA LYS A 3 -1.58 3.37 22.17
C LYS A 3 -2.08 3.60 20.75
N LEU A 4 -2.24 2.52 19.99
CA LEU A 4 -2.85 2.58 18.67
C LEU A 4 -4.36 2.77 18.80
N PRO A 5 -5.01 3.52 17.88
CA PRO A 5 -6.46 3.60 17.81
C PRO A 5 -7.13 2.22 17.70
N GLU A 6 -8.32 2.07 18.29
CA GLU A 6 -9.03 0.78 18.36
C GLU A 6 -9.67 0.39 17.02
N ASP A 7 -9.90 1.35 16.13
CA ASP A 7 -10.55 1.19 14.82
C ASP A 7 -9.61 0.71 13.71
N LEU A 8 -8.32 0.57 14.01
CA LEU A 8 -7.35 -0.03 13.08
C LEU A 8 -7.67 -1.50 12.84
N ASN A 9 -7.64 -1.90 11.57
CA ASN A 9 -8.08 -3.21 11.09
C ASN A 9 -7.05 -3.92 10.19
N GLY A 10 -5.84 -3.38 10.06
CA GLY A 10 -4.80 -3.97 9.24
C GLY A 10 -3.50 -3.16 9.21
N ILE A 11 -2.53 -3.66 8.46
CA ILE A 11 -1.22 -3.04 8.24
C ILE A 11 -0.92 -3.05 6.74
N SER A 12 -0.29 -1.98 6.28
CA SER A 12 0.32 -1.91 4.96
C SER A 12 1.84 -1.89 5.08
N LEU A 13 2.51 -2.81 4.38
CA LEU A 13 3.96 -2.83 4.20
C LEU A 13 4.30 -2.04 2.94
N SER A 14 4.88 -0.86 3.12
CA SER A 14 5.28 0.05 2.04
C SER A 14 6.59 0.77 2.36
N GLY A 15 7.27 1.25 1.32
CA GLY A 15 8.59 1.89 1.45
C GLY A 15 9.74 0.89 1.45
N GLY A 16 10.90 1.30 0.93
CA GLY A 16 11.97 0.36 0.57
C GLY A 16 11.44 -0.77 -0.34
N GLU A 17 12.13 -1.91 -0.36
CA GLU A 17 11.58 -3.16 -0.88
C GLU A 17 11.32 -4.12 0.29
N PRO A 18 10.06 -4.34 0.71
CA PRO A 18 9.74 -5.19 1.87
C PRO A 18 10.37 -6.59 1.79
N PHE A 19 10.45 -7.17 0.59
CA PHE A 19 10.97 -8.52 0.41
C PHE A 19 12.49 -8.64 0.54
N GLU A 20 13.25 -7.54 0.54
CA GLU A 20 14.67 -7.53 0.91
C GLU A 20 14.87 -7.72 2.43
N GLN A 21 13.82 -7.50 3.24
CA GLN A 21 13.82 -7.66 4.69
C GLN A 21 12.84 -8.76 5.15
N ALA A 22 12.57 -9.72 4.27
CA ALA A 22 11.45 -10.64 4.41
C ALA A 22 11.42 -11.42 5.74
N LEU A 23 12.58 -11.88 6.24
CA LEU A 23 12.65 -12.66 7.48
C LEU A 23 12.20 -11.84 8.70
N ALA A 24 12.69 -10.60 8.81
CA ALA A 24 12.35 -9.73 9.93
C ALA A 24 10.87 -9.33 9.88
N LEU A 25 10.35 -9.00 8.70
CA LEU A 25 8.93 -8.68 8.51
C LEU A 25 8.03 -9.89 8.75
N ALA A 26 8.42 -11.09 8.31
CA ALA A 26 7.66 -12.31 8.57
C ALA A 26 7.54 -12.55 10.08
N LYS A 27 8.63 -12.36 10.84
CA LYS A 27 8.60 -12.49 12.30
C LYS A 27 7.69 -11.45 12.96
N LEU A 28 7.71 -10.21 12.46
CA LEU A 28 6.81 -9.16 12.93
C LEU A 28 5.34 -9.53 12.68
N LEU A 29 5.01 -9.99 11.48
CA LEU A 29 3.65 -10.35 11.11
C LEU A 29 3.14 -11.59 11.86
N GLU A 30 4.00 -12.55 12.17
CA GLU A 30 3.67 -13.69 13.04
C GLU A 30 3.20 -13.20 14.42
N LEU A 31 3.97 -12.31 15.06
CA LEU A 31 3.61 -11.73 16.36
C LEU A 31 2.33 -10.92 16.30
N LEU A 32 2.13 -10.16 15.22
CA LEU A 32 0.92 -9.38 15.03
C LEU A 32 -0.31 -10.24 14.76
N GLN A 33 -0.18 -11.33 14.00
CA GLN A 33 -1.28 -12.25 13.77
C GLN A 33 -1.74 -12.91 15.09
N ALA A 34 -0.80 -13.25 15.98
CA ALA A 34 -1.14 -13.76 17.31
C ALA A 34 -1.84 -12.70 18.18
N ALA A 35 -1.38 -11.44 18.15
CA ALA A 35 -1.93 -10.36 18.96
C ALA A 35 -3.23 -9.75 18.40
N ARG A 36 -3.41 -9.79 17.08
CA ARG A 36 -4.48 -9.14 16.30
C ARG A 36 -4.91 -10.04 15.12
N PRO A 37 -5.49 -11.23 15.39
CA PRO A 37 -5.83 -12.21 14.35
C PRO A 37 -6.85 -11.71 13.32
N GLN A 38 -7.57 -10.63 13.61
CA GLN A 38 -8.52 -9.99 12.70
C GLN A 38 -7.87 -9.00 11.73
N TRP A 39 -6.62 -8.60 11.95
CA TRP A 39 -5.94 -7.63 11.08
C TRP A 39 -5.58 -8.23 9.73
N ASN A 40 -5.76 -7.43 8.67
CA ASN A 40 -5.29 -7.78 7.33
C ASN A 40 -3.89 -7.21 7.04
N VAL A 41 -3.20 -7.81 6.09
CA VAL A 41 -1.88 -7.35 5.63
C VAL A 41 -1.89 -7.09 4.13
N LEU A 42 -1.63 -5.83 3.76
CA LEU A 42 -1.36 -5.40 2.40
C LEU A 42 0.15 -5.20 2.23
N ALA A 43 0.74 -5.69 1.16
CA ALA A 43 2.16 -5.46 0.84
C ALA A 43 2.33 -4.90 -0.56
N TYR A 44 3.26 -3.95 -0.70
CA TYR A 44 3.71 -3.41 -1.98
C TYR A 44 5.11 -3.93 -2.29
N SER A 45 5.36 -4.41 -3.51
CA SER A 45 6.68 -4.85 -3.95
C SER A 45 6.97 -4.44 -5.38
N GLY A 46 8.20 -4.04 -5.66
CA GLY A 46 8.70 -3.83 -7.02
C GLY A 46 8.93 -5.14 -7.78
N TYR A 47 9.00 -6.27 -7.07
CA TYR A 47 9.19 -7.59 -7.68
C TYR A 47 7.85 -8.24 -8.01
N PRO A 48 7.74 -8.95 -9.16
CA PRO A 48 6.52 -9.68 -9.49
C PRO A 48 6.38 -10.92 -8.58
N LEU A 49 5.14 -11.31 -8.26
CA LEU A 49 4.82 -12.45 -7.39
C LEU A 49 5.54 -13.74 -7.83
N LYS A 50 5.68 -13.96 -9.14
CA LYS A 50 6.41 -15.11 -9.70
C LYS A 50 7.87 -15.16 -9.24
N HIS A 51 8.54 -14.01 -9.12
CA HIS A 51 9.91 -13.90 -8.63
C HIS A 51 9.96 -14.13 -7.12
N LEU A 52 9.05 -13.51 -6.38
CA LEU A 52 8.96 -13.67 -4.92
C LEU A 52 8.74 -15.15 -4.52
N LYS A 53 7.90 -15.88 -5.24
CA LYS A 53 7.66 -17.32 -4.99
C LYS A 53 8.92 -18.19 -5.17
N GLN A 54 9.94 -17.73 -5.90
CA GLN A 54 11.19 -18.47 -6.09
C GLN A 54 12.16 -18.31 -4.92
N GLN A 55 11.97 -17.30 -4.07
CA GLN A 55 12.86 -17.01 -2.94
C GLN A 55 12.26 -17.56 -1.63
N GLU A 56 13.02 -18.38 -0.90
CA GLU A 56 12.56 -18.98 0.37
C GLU A 56 12.12 -17.91 1.38
N ASN A 57 12.96 -16.90 1.61
CA ASN A 57 12.66 -15.83 2.57
C ASN A 57 11.41 -15.05 2.17
N ALA A 58 11.22 -14.78 0.87
CA ALA A 58 10.03 -14.08 0.39
C ALA A 58 8.77 -14.92 0.54
N ARG A 59 8.84 -16.24 0.34
CA ARG A 59 7.72 -17.14 0.61
C ARG A 59 7.28 -17.11 2.08
N GLN A 60 8.23 -17.01 3.01
CA GLN A 60 7.91 -16.89 4.43
C GLN A 60 7.15 -15.61 4.74
N LEU A 61 7.53 -14.48 4.12
CA LEU A 61 6.76 -13.24 4.26
C LEU A 61 5.39 -13.34 3.57
N LEU A 62 5.33 -13.88 2.35
CA LEU A 62 4.07 -14.04 1.59
C LEU A 62 3.01 -14.85 2.34
N ALA A 63 3.42 -15.79 3.20
CA ALA A 63 2.49 -16.59 4.01
C ALA A 63 1.61 -15.75 4.95
N TYR A 64 2.02 -14.52 5.27
CA TYR A 64 1.28 -13.61 6.14
C TYR A 64 0.60 -12.45 5.39
N VAL A 65 0.75 -12.38 4.06
CA VAL A 65 0.22 -11.29 3.23
C VAL A 65 -1.14 -11.68 2.68
N ASP A 66 -2.17 -10.86 2.93
CA ASP A 66 -3.51 -11.08 2.39
C ASP A 66 -3.67 -10.52 0.97
N ILE A 67 -3.06 -9.35 0.72
CA ILE A 67 -3.10 -8.66 -0.56
C ILE A 67 -1.68 -8.23 -0.93
N LEU A 68 -1.22 -8.60 -2.11
CA LEU A 68 0.06 -8.12 -2.68
C LEU A 68 -0.24 -7.23 -3.88
N VAL A 69 0.34 -6.03 -3.91
CA VAL A 69 0.49 -5.21 -5.11
C VAL A 69 1.92 -5.41 -5.62
N ASP A 70 2.08 -6.06 -6.76
CA ASP A 70 3.38 -6.38 -7.33
C ASP A 70 3.75 -5.50 -8.52
N GLY A 71 5.04 -5.43 -8.83
CA GLY A 71 5.60 -4.72 -9.99
C GLY A 71 6.10 -3.30 -9.68
N PRO A 72 7.13 -2.85 -10.43
CA PRO A 72 7.75 -1.55 -10.19
C PRO A 72 6.79 -0.41 -10.54
N TYR A 73 6.94 0.73 -9.86
CA TYR A 73 6.21 1.93 -10.23
C TYR A 73 6.68 2.46 -11.59
N ALA A 74 5.74 2.73 -12.49
CA ALA A 74 5.97 3.28 -13.81
C ALA A 74 5.21 4.61 -13.98
N TYR A 75 5.91 5.73 -13.77
CA TYR A 75 5.32 7.08 -13.82
C TYR A 75 4.52 7.39 -15.10
N GLN A 76 4.98 6.89 -16.25
CA GLN A 76 4.32 7.11 -17.55
C GLN A 76 3.06 6.26 -17.76
N GLN A 77 2.73 5.38 -16.81
CA GLN A 77 1.61 4.44 -16.91
C GLN A 77 0.68 4.65 -15.71
N PRO A 78 -0.29 5.57 -15.78
CA PRO A 78 -1.20 5.83 -14.67
C PRO A 78 -1.91 4.56 -14.20
N GLY A 79 -2.03 4.39 -12.88
CA GLY A 79 -2.76 3.30 -12.27
C GLY A 79 -4.22 3.23 -12.73
N ASN A 80 -4.73 2.02 -12.89
CA ASN A 80 -6.14 1.73 -13.21
C ASN A 80 -6.90 1.10 -12.03
N HIS A 81 -6.25 0.95 -10.88
CA HIS A 81 -6.82 0.40 -9.65
C HIS A 81 -6.45 1.32 -8.47
N PRO A 82 -7.33 1.55 -7.48
CA PRO A 82 -7.07 2.49 -6.38
C PRO A 82 -5.81 2.19 -5.55
N LEU A 83 -5.46 0.91 -5.45
CA LEU A 83 -4.24 0.46 -4.78
C LEU A 83 -3.02 0.33 -5.71
N ALA A 84 -3.17 0.46 -7.03
CA ALA A 84 -2.05 0.38 -7.98
C ALA A 84 -1.67 1.79 -8.44
N ALA A 85 -0.43 2.19 -8.18
CA ALA A 85 0.08 3.49 -8.60
C ALA A 85 0.35 3.54 -10.11
N SER A 86 0.59 2.39 -10.74
CA SER A 86 0.81 2.24 -12.18
C SER A 86 0.08 1.04 -12.77
N SER A 87 -0.31 1.13 -14.06
CA SER A 87 -1.11 0.08 -14.71
C SER A 87 -0.37 -1.24 -14.93
N ASN A 88 0.96 -1.26 -14.85
CA ASN A 88 1.75 -2.48 -14.90
C ASN A 88 1.73 -3.26 -13.58
N GLN A 89 1.28 -2.65 -12.48
CA GLN A 89 1.21 -3.31 -11.19
C GLN A 89 -0.02 -4.21 -11.09
N GLN A 90 0.12 -5.37 -10.45
CA GLN A 90 -0.98 -6.33 -10.32
C GLN A 90 -1.34 -6.57 -8.87
N LEU A 91 -2.64 -6.73 -8.61
CA LEU A 91 -3.15 -7.11 -7.31
C LEU A 91 -3.33 -8.61 -7.23
N HIS A 92 -2.83 -9.21 -6.15
CA HIS A 92 -3.00 -10.61 -5.83
C HIS A 92 -3.66 -10.74 -4.46
N TYR A 93 -4.85 -11.31 -4.44
CA TYR A 93 -5.55 -11.65 -3.20
C TYR A 93 -5.14 -13.06 -2.80
N LEU A 94 -4.21 -13.17 -1.86
CA LEU A 94 -3.49 -14.42 -1.56
C LEU A 94 -4.21 -15.30 -0.53
N THR A 95 -5.12 -14.73 0.26
CA THR A 95 -5.86 -15.43 1.31
C THR A 95 -7.37 -15.23 1.15
N PRO A 96 -8.20 -16.06 1.81
CA PRO A 96 -9.65 -15.82 1.87
C PRO A 96 -10.00 -14.44 2.41
N ARG A 97 -9.27 -13.94 3.43
CA ARG A 97 -9.46 -12.59 3.98
C ARG A 97 -9.14 -11.51 2.94
N GLY A 98 -8.05 -11.67 2.19
CA GLY A 98 -7.74 -10.78 1.07
C GLY A 98 -8.89 -10.75 0.05
N LEU A 99 -9.41 -11.92 -0.33
CA LEU A 99 -10.51 -12.02 -1.29
C LEU A 99 -11.79 -11.31 -0.81
N THR A 100 -12.13 -11.36 0.47
CA THR A 100 -13.32 -10.64 0.98
C THR A 100 -13.19 -9.12 0.88
N LEU A 101 -11.96 -8.60 0.87
CA LEU A 101 -11.67 -7.17 0.77
C LEU A 101 -11.72 -6.65 -0.67
N ARG A 102 -11.69 -7.52 -1.69
CA ARG A 102 -11.62 -7.12 -3.10
C ARG A 102 -12.66 -6.08 -3.50
N ALA A 103 -13.93 -6.32 -3.18
CA ALA A 103 -15.02 -5.41 -3.53
C ALA A 103 -14.90 -4.05 -2.83
N ALA A 104 -14.29 -4.00 -1.63
CA ALA A 104 -14.02 -2.74 -0.94
C ALA A 104 -12.86 -2.00 -1.62
N CYS A 105 -11.78 -2.71 -1.98
CA CYS A 105 -10.63 -2.14 -2.68
C CYS A 105 -11.01 -1.55 -4.05
N GLU A 106 -11.87 -2.23 -4.81
CA GLU A 106 -12.33 -1.78 -6.13
C GLU A 106 -13.22 -0.53 -6.06
N LYS A 107 -13.88 -0.27 -4.92
CA LYS A 107 -14.75 0.90 -4.71
C LYS A 107 -14.03 2.14 -4.20
N LEU A 108 -12.75 2.01 -3.85
CA LEU A 108 -11.96 3.16 -3.38
C LEU A 108 -11.87 4.22 -4.50
N PRO A 109 -11.89 5.52 -4.15
CA PRO A 109 -11.85 6.57 -5.15
C PRO A 109 -10.49 6.59 -5.88
N LEU A 110 -10.54 6.56 -7.21
CA LEU A 110 -9.40 6.89 -8.06
C LEU A 110 -9.16 8.40 -8.05
N ASN A 111 -7.91 8.81 -8.30
CA ASN A 111 -7.51 10.22 -8.33
C ASN A 111 -7.86 10.98 -7.04
N ALA A 112 -7.77 10.31 -5.90
CA ALA A 112 -7.93 10.91 -4.58
C ALA A 112 -6.60 11.38 -4.02
N ALA A 113 -6.65 12.42 -3.19
CA ALA A 113 -5.53 12.85 -2.38
C ALA A 113 -5.98 13.09 -0.93
N ASN A 114 -5.09 12.76 0.00
CA ASN A 114 -5.26 12.99 1.42
C ASN A 114 -4.58 14.31 1.79
N LEU A 115 -5.27 15.14 2.57
CA LEU A 115 -4.68 16.32 3.18
C LEU A 115 -4.02 15.93 4.51
N GLY A 116 -2.70 15.92 4.53
CA GLY A 116 -1.90 15.82 5.73
C GLY A 116 -1.89 17.14 6.48
N VAL A 117 -2.63 17.20 7.59
CA VAL A 117 -2.65 18.31 8.53
C VAL A 117 -1.78 17.94 9.74
N GLY A 118 -0.82 18.79 10.09
CA GLY A 118 0.03 18.60 11.25
C GLY A 118 0.13 19.89 12.07
N ASN A 119 0.91 19.86 13.16
CA ASN A 119 1.13 21.02 14.03
C ASN A 119 2.08 22.08 13.41
N SER A 120 2.61 21.83 12.21
CA SER A 120 3.42 22.80 11.48
C SER A 120 2.54 23.64 10.53
N PRO A 121 2.97 24.86 10.16
CA PRO A 121 2.28 25.65 9.14
C PRO A 121 2.31 25.00 7.74
N GLN A 122 3.08 23.93 7.56
CA GLN A 122 3.24 23.23 6.29
C GLN A 122 2.27 22.05 6.22
N GLN A 123 1.18 22.23 5.48
CA GLN A 123 0.26 21.16 5.13
C GLN A 123 0.77 20.41 3.89
N ARG A 124 0.40 19.14 3.76
CA ARG A 124 0.79 18.31 2.60
C ARG A 124 -0.43 17.74 1.92
N LEU A 125 -0.41 17.70 0.60
CA LEU A 125 -1.37 16.93 -0.18
C LEU A 125 -0.66 15.69 -0.71
N ILE A 126 -1.17 14.50 -0.38
CA ILE A 126 -0.55 13.22 -0.71
C ILE A 126 -1.54 12.41 -1.53
N GLY A 127 -1.20 12.11 -2.78
CA GLY A 127 -2.05 11.29 -3.66
C GLY A 127 -1.52 11.24 -5.09
N ILE A 128 -2.05 10.30 -5.87
CA ILE A 128 -1.79 10.18 -7.30
C ILE A 128 -3.00 10.78 -8.00
N LEU A 129 -2.80 11.96 -8.58
CA LEU A 129 -3.83 12.73 -9.25
C LEU A 129 -3.56 12.72 -10.74
N ASP A 130 -4.61 12.75 -11.55
CA ASP A 130 -4.47 13.01 -12.97
C ASP A 130 -3.83 14.39 -13.20
N PRO A 131 -3.11 14.59 -14.33
CA PRO A 131 -2.38 15.83 -14.59
C PRO A 131 -3.25 17.09 -14.53
N ALA A 132 -4.52 17.03 -14.95
CA ALA A 132 -5.41 18.19 -14.96
C ALA A 132 -5.84 18.55 -13.52
N THR A 133 -6.22 17.56 -12.71
CA THR A 133 -6.55 17.77 -11.30
C THR A 133 -5.34 18.27 -10.52
N ARG A 134 -4.16 17.68 -10.74
CA ARG A 134 -2.91 18.15 -10.13
C ARG A 134 -2.61 19.60 -10.49
N ALA A 135 -2.67 19.96 -11.77
CA ALA A 135 -2.41 21.33 -12.22
C ALA A 135 -3.41 22.34 -11.61
N ARG A 136 -4.69 21.95 -11.52
CA ARG A 136 -5.72 22.75 -10.85
C ARG A 136 -5.39 22.98 -9.38
N LEU A 137 -5.06 21.93 -8.63
CA LEU A 137 -4.76 22.05 -7.19
C LEU A 137 -3.47 22.84 -6.93
N LEU A 138 -2.42 22.63 -7.72
CA LEU A 138 -1.19 23.44 -7.63
C LEU A 138 -1.50 24.93 -7.80
N ARG A 139 -2.41 25.29 -8.73
CA ARG A 139 -2.83 26.68 -8.95
C ARG A 139 -3.70 27.23 -7.82
N VAL A 140 -4.77 26.52 -7.46
CA VAL A 140 -5.78 27.01 -6.50
C VAL A 140 -5.20 27.09 -5.08
N TRP A 141 -4.32 26.15 -4.71
CA TRP A 141 -3.74 26.09 -3.36
C TRP A 141 -2.30 26.60 -3.31
N GLN A 142 -1.77 27.14 -4.42
CA GLN A 142 -0.42 27.69 -4.52
C GLN A 142 0.66 26.73 -3.99
N LEU A 143 0.46 25.43 -4.20
CA LEU A 143 1.34 24.38 -3.70
C LEU A 143 2.64 24.36 -4.51
N LYS A 144 3.76 24.09 -3.84
CA LYS A 144 5.02 23.77 -4.51
C LYS A 144 5.13 22.25 -4.66
N PRO A 145 5.36 21.72 -5.86
CA PRO A 145 5.65 20.31 -6.03
C PRO A 145 6.95 19.97 -5.29
N VAL A 146 6.97 18.83 -4.63
CA VAL A 146 8.17 18.21 -4.04
C VAL A 146 8.75 17.25 -5.06
#